data_AF-A0A6I8M2L2-F1
#
_entry.id   AF-A0A6I8M2L2-F1
#
_cell.length_a   1.000
_cell.length_b   1.000
_cell.length_c   1.000
_cell.angle_alpha   90.00
_cell.angle_beta   90.00
_cell.angle_gamma   90.00
#
_symmetry.space_group_name_H-M   'P 1'
#
loop_
_entity.id
_entity.type
_entity.pdbx_description
1 polymer ?
#
loop_
_entity_poly.entity_id
_entity_poly.type
_entity_poly.pdbx_seq_one_letter_code
_entity_poly.pdbx_strand_id
1 'polypeptide(L)'
;MRGPLVSDLMSRPVVSADPEASFKELVALLAEHAIAAIPVVDEHRRPIGVVGEADLLARHGRDARQGRGFWRLRVWTKAQGLTARELMTRRVPTVAKDEPLAVAARRLVETNLRFPRRSWSASTTAS
;
A
#
# COMPACT_ATOMS: atom_id res chain seq x y z
N MET A 1 -15.85 -28.95 3.28
CA MET A 1 -14.53 -28.33 3.51
C MET A 1 -14.75 -26.87 3.91
N ARG A 2 -14.11 -26.36 4.97
CA ARG A 2 -14.07 -24.91 5.24
C ARG A 2 -13.14 -24.27 4.21
N GLY A 3 -13.54 -23.13 3.63
CA GLY A 3 -12.72 -22.39 2.66
C GLY A 3 -11.46 -21.78 3.31
N PRO A 4 -10.52 -21.25 2.51
CA PRO A 4 -9.29 -20.66 3.01
C PRO A 4 -9.56 -19.45 3.92
N LEU A 5 -8.66 -19.21 4.87
CA LEU A 5 -8.66 -18.04 5.73
C LEU A 5 -7.86 -16.90 5.09
N VAL A 6 -8.08 -15.66 5.55
CA VAL A 6 -7.26 -14.51 5.14
C VAL A 6 -5.78 -14.78 5.37
N SER A 7 -5.41 -15.41 6.50
CA SER A 7 -4.04 -15.77 6.86
C SER A 7 -3.30 -16.60 5.82
N ASP A 8 -4.02 -17.35 4.99
CA ASP A 8 -3.45 -18.26 4.00
C ASP A 8 -2.94 -17.51 2.76
N LEU A 9 -3.36 -16.25 2.58
CA LEU A 9 -2.98 -15.39 1.46
C LEU A 9 -2.19 -14.15 1.85
N MET A 10 -2.00 -13.87 3.15
CA MET A 10 -1.24 -12.70 3.60
C MET A 10 0.25 -12.85 3.34
N SER A 11 0.87 -11.81 2.77
CA SER A 11 2.33 -11.68 2.70
C SER A 11 2.94 -11.50 4.10
N ARG A 12 4.09 -12.15 4.34
CA ARG A 12 4.88 -12.03 5.57
C ARG A 12 6.37 -11.95 5.20
N PRO A 13 7.16 -11.07 5.82
CA PRO A 13 6.78 -10.04 6.80
C PRO A 13 6.02 -8.87 6.15
N VAL A 14 5.20 -8.16 6.94
CA VAL A 14 4.51 -6.94 6.48
C VAL A 14 5.43 -5.75 6.74
N VAL A 15 5.80 -5.05 5.68
CA VAL A 15 6.49 -3.76 5.75
C VAL A 15 5.46 -2.69 6.09
N SER A 16 5.68 -1.93 7.15
CA SER A 16 4.79 -0.86 7.64
C SER A 16 5.58 0.40 7.96
N ALA A 17 4.94 1.56 7.86
CA ALA A 17 5.54 2.85 8.21
C ALA A 17 4.94 3.44 9.49
N ASP A 18 5.76 4.20 10.22
CA ASP A 18 5.31 5.08 11.29
C ASP A 18 4.53 6.28 10.72
N PRO A 19 3.55 6.86 11.43
CA PRO A 19 2.79 8.01 10.93
C PRO A 19 3.65 9.24 10.66
N GLU A 20 4.77 9.37 11.36
CA GLU A 20 5.72 10.47 11.20
C GLU A 20 6.85 10.14 10.22
N ALA A 21 6.84 8.94 9.62
CA ALA A 21 7.79 8.56 8.57
C ALA A 21 7.75 9.58 7.43
N SER A 22 8.92 10.05 7.06
CA SER A 22 9.09 11.07 6.03
C SER A 22 8.76 10.53 4.64
N PHE A 23 8.42 11.45 3.75
CA PHE A 23 8.25 11.16 2.33
C PHE A 23 9.39 10.32 1.73
N LYS A 24 10.65 10.65 2.07
CA LYS A 24 11.82 9.92 1.56
C LYS A 24 11.86 8.48 2.04
N GLU A 25 11.56 8.25 3.32
CA GLU A 25 11.50 6.90 3.90
C GLU A 25 10.40 6.08 3.23
N LEU A 26 9.23 6.67 2.99
CA LEU A 26 8.13 5.98 2.29
C LEU A 26 8.51 5.56 0.87
N VAL A 27 9.18 6.45 0.12
CA VAL A 27 9.67 6.12 -1.23
C VAL A 27 10.72 5.01 -1.19
N ALA A 28 11.66 5.09 -0.24
CA ALA A 28 12.68 4.06 -0.07
C ALA A 28 12.03 2.69 0.23
N LEU A 29 11.10 2.64 1.18
CA LEU A 29 10.38 1.41 1.54
C LEU A 29 9.60 0.81 0.36
N LEU A 30 8.90 1.63 -0.44
CA LEU A 30 8.19 1.14 -1.63
C LEU A 30 9.16 0.53 -2.66
N ALA A 31 10.29 1.22 -2.91
CA ALA A 31 11.28 0.82 -3.90
C ALA A 31 12.08 -0.42 -3.47
N GLU A 32 12.58 -0.43 -2.23
CA GLU A 32 13.39 -1.51 -1.66
C GLU A 32 12.61 -2.82 -1.56
N HIS A 33 11.32 -2.74 -1.20
CA HIS A 33 10.48 -3.92 -1.03
C HIS A 33 9.64 -4.26 -2.26
N ALA A 34 9.73 -3.48 -3.35
CA ALA A 34 8.97 -3.66 -4.59
C ALA A 34 7.44 -3.81 -4.35
N ILE A 35 6.90 -3.02 -3.41
CA ILE A 35 5.48 -3.04 -3.02
C ILE A 35 4.77 -1.77 -3.50
N ALA A 36 3.49 -1.89 -3.84
CA ALA A 36 2.70 -0.77 -4.38
C ALA A 36 2.09 0.15 -3.31
N ALA A 37 2.03 -0.32 -2.06
CA ALA A 37 1.45 0.41 -0.94
C ALA A 37 2.02 -0.07 0.39
N ILE A 38 2.09 0.85 1.36
CA ILE A 38 2.57 0.62 2.71
C ILE A 38 1.45 0.96 3.71
N PRO A 39 1.07 0.04 4.61
CA PRO A 39 0.23 0.39 5.75
C PRO A 39 0.98 1.30 6.73
N VAL A 40 0.30 2.37 7.14
CA VAL A 40 0.74 3.24 8.24
C VAL A 40 0.11 2.73 9.52
N VAL A 41 0.93 2.46 10.53
CA VAL A 41 0.49 1.87 11.81
C VAL A 41 0.79 2.80 12.98
N ASP A 42 -0.03 2.75 14.03
CA ASP A 42 0.25 3.46 15.29
C ASP A 42 1.27 2.72 16.18
N GLU A 43 1.57 3.30 17.35
CA GLU A 43 2.46 2.72 18.37
C GLU A 43 2.02 1.32 18.86
N HIS A 44 0.74 0.99 18.72
CA HIS A 44 0.18 -0.31 19.07
C HIS A 44 0.12 -1.27 17.87
N ARG A 45 0.80 -0.93 16.76
CA ARG A 45 0.81 -1.67 15.48
C ARG A 45 -0.56 -1.81 14.83
N ARG A 46 -1.49 -0.89 15.10
CA ARG A 46 -2.82 -0.89 14.48
C ARG A 46 -2.78 -0.05 13.21
N PRO A 47 -3.29 -0.54 12.06
CA PRO A 47 -3.35 0.24 10.84
C PRO A 47 -4.24 1.47 11.00
N ILE A 48 -3.70 2.66 10.74
CA ILE A 48 -4.43 3.94 10.78
C ILE A 48 -4.61 4.55 9.38
N GLY A 49 -3.87 4.06 8.39
CA GLY A 49 -3.93 4.51 7.01
C GLY A 49 -3.09 3.64 6.08
N VAL A 50 -3.11 3.98 4.78
CA VAL A 50 -2.26 3.38 3.76
C VAL A 50 -1.70 4.49 2.89
N VAL A 51 -0.42 4.39 2.52
CA VAL A 51 0.22 5.24 1.52
C VAL A 51 0.59 4.37 0.32
N GLY A 52 0.08 4.71 -0.86
CA GLY A 52 0.46 4.08 -2.13
C GLY A 52 1.16 5.05 -3.09
N GLU A 53 1.67 4.51 -4.20
CA GLU A 53 2.30 5.32 -5.27
C GLU A 53 1.41 6.49 -5.74
N ALA A 54 0.09 6.26 -5.82
CA ALA A 54 -0.86 7.28 -6.25
C ALA A 54 -0.94 8.47 -5.28
N ASP A 55 -0.83 8.22 -3.97
CA ASP A 55 -0.86 9.26 -2.94
C ASP A 55 0.38 10.17 -3.04
N LEU A 56 1.54 9.54 -3.30
CA LEU A 56 2.81 10.25 -3.52
C LEU A 56 2.79 11.08 -4.82
N LEU A 57 2.20 10.54 -5.89
CA LEU A 57 2.08 11.22 -7.19
C LEU A 57 1.08 12.37 -7.19
N ALA A 58 -0.05 12.23 -6.47
CA ALA A 58 -1.10 13.25 -6.41
C ALA A 58 -0.59 14.55 -5.77
N ARG A 59 0.31 14.46 -4.79
CA ARG A 59 0.80 15.63 -4.04
C ARG A 59 1.95 16.37 -4.73
N HIS A 60 2.67 15.73 -5.67
CA HIS A 60 3.82 16.32 -6.36
C HIS A 60 3.50 17.04 -7.68
N GLY A 61 2.21 17.23 -8.00
CA GLY A 61 1.74 18.19 -9.00
C GLY A 61 2.35 18.08 -10.40
N ARG A 62 1.64 17.43 -11.34
CA ARG A 62 1.72 17.67 -12.80
C ARG A 62 3.07 17.56 -13.54
N ASP A 63 4.16 17.10 -12.92
CA ASP A 63 5.44 16.80 -13.61
C ASP A 63 5.65 15.30 -13.93
N ALA A 64 4.69 14.46 -13.55
CA ALA A 64 4.77 13.00 -13.63
C ALA A 64 4.15 12.39 -14.91
N ARG A 65 3.80 13.19 -15.93
CA ARG A 65 3.13 12.68 -17.15
C ARG A 65 4.03 11.83 -18.07
N GLN A 66 5.29 11.58 -17.71
CA GLN A 66 6.23 10.79 -18.51
C GLN A 66 7.08 9.86 -17.62
N GLY A 67 6.84 8.56 -17.71
CA GLY A 67 7.76 7.51 -17.26
C GLY A 67 7.07 6.25 -16.74
N ARG A 68 7.43 5.08 -17.27
CA ARG A 68 7.18 3.76 -16.67
C ARG A 68 8.48 3.30 -16.00
N GLY A 69 8.39 2.73 -14.79
CA GLY A 69 9.49 2.00 -14.11
C GLY A 69 10.54 2.87 -13.39
N PHE A 70 11.18 2.29 -12.37
CA PHE A 70 12.35 2.79 -11.60
C PHE A 70 12.32 4.32 -11.33
N TRP A 71 11.22 4.76 -10.72
CA TRP A 71 10.71 6.14 -10.66
C TRP A 71 11.72 7.22 -10.15
N ARG A 72 12.47 7.81 -11.09
CA ARG A 72 13.13 9.15 -11.08
C ARG A 72 13.78 9.59 -9.74
N LEU A 73 14.93 9.01 -9.40
CA LEU A 73 15.88 9.40 -8.32
C LEU A 73 16.30 10.90 -8.26
N ARG A 74 15.72 11.79 -9.08
CA ARG A 74 16.13 13.19 -9.29
C ARG A 74 15.08 14.26 -8.99
N VAL A 75 13.82 13.90 -8.68
CA VAL A 75 12.72 14.89 -8.52
C VAL A 75 12.41 15.23 -7.06
N TRP A 76 12.93 14.45 -6.11
CA TRP A 76 12.38 14.39 -4.75
C TRP A 76 13.14 15.19 -3.68
N THR A 77 14.12 16.01 -4.07
CA THR A 77 14.83 16.90 -3.13
C THR A 77 13.93 18.01 -2.57
N LYS A 78 12.77 18.29 -3.19
CA LYS A 78 11.85 19.38 -2.79
C LYS A 78 10.72 18.99 -1.83
N ALA A 79 10.51 17.70 -1.53
CA ALA A 79 9.44 17.25 -0.63
C ALA A 79 9.93 17.11 0.83
N GLN A 80 10.82 18.00 1.28
CA GLN A 80 11.25 18.02 2.69
C GLN A 80 10.05 18.47 3.54
N GLY A 81 9.65 17.65 4.52
CA GLY A 81 8.68 18.02 5.54
C GLY A 81 7.30 17.34 5.46
N LEU A 82 7.03 16.49 4.46
CA LEU A 82 5.79 15.70 4.44
C LEU A 82 5.96 14.36 5.15
N THR A 83 4.97 14.01 5.99
CA THR A 83 4.93 12.73 6.72
C THR A 83 3.90 11.76 6.16
N ALA A 84 3.99 10.49 6.55
CA ALA A 84 3.04 9.45 6.18
C ALA A 84 1.60 9.82 6.57
N ARG A 85 1.41 10.44 7.74
CA ARG A 85 0.11 10.92 8.23
C ARG A 85 -0.54 11.95 7.31
N GLU A 86 0.27 12.77 6.65
CA GLU A 86 -0.20 13.82 5.73
C GLU A 86 -0.49 13.29 4.33
N LEU A 87 0.19 12.21 3.95
CA LEU A 87 0.08 11.58 2.63
C LEU A 87 -0.96 10.46 2.60
N MET A 88 -1.20 9.77 3.71
CA MET A 88 -2.00 8.56 3.74
C MET A 88 -3.47 8.80 3.41
N THR A 89 -4.06 7.82 2.73
CA THR A 89 -5.51 7.69 2.73
C THR A 89 -5.97 7.20 4.11
N ARG A 90 -6.84 7.99 4.76
CA ARG A 90 -7.42 7.68 6.07
C ARG A 90 -8.59 6.72 5.94
N ARG A 91 -8.85 5.94 7.00
CA ARG A 91 -9.91 4.91 7.09
C ARG A 91 -9.72 3.75 6.12
N VAL A 92 -8.81 2.86 6.46
CA VAL A 92 -8.57 1.62 5.72
C VAL A 92 -9.42 0.51 6.35
N PRO A 93 -10.35 -0.12 5.60
CA PRO A 93 -11.05 -1.30 6.08
C PRO A 93 -10.04 -2.40 6.41
N THR A 94 -10.14 -2.94 7.61
CA THR A 94 -9.29 -4.04 8.08
C THR A 94 -10.10 -5.32 8.15
N VAL A 95 -9.45 -6.45 7.89
CA VAL A 95 -10.03 -7.79 7.97
C VAL A 95 -9.19 -8.62 8.94
N ALA A 96 -9.82 -9.50 9.70
CA ALA A 96 -9.13 -10.33 10.66
C ALA A 96 -8.42 -11.49 9.95
N LYS A 97 -7.24 -11.88 10.44
CA LYS A 97 -6.42 -12.94 9.80
C LYS A 97 -7.11 -14.31 9.82
N ASP A 98 -7.95 -14.55 10.81
CA ASP A 98 -8.70 -15.79 11.06
C ASP A 98 -10.11 -15.77 10.45
N GLU A 99 -10.47 -14.69 9.75
CA GLU A 99 -11.72 -14.60 9.01
C GLU A 99 -11.67 -15.46 7.72
N PRO A 100 -12.78 -16.14 7.34
CA PRO A 100 -12.85 -16.82 6.06
C PRO A 100 -12.66 -15.84 4.89
N LEU A 101 -11.79 -16.19 3.94
CA LEU A 101 -11.45 -15.35 2.80
C LEU A 101 -12.67 -14.89 2.01
N ALA A 102 -13.66 -15.77 1.84
CA ALA A 102 -14.89 -15.45 1.13
C ALA A 102 -15.68 -14.30 1.79
N VAL A 103 -15.69 -14.23 3.12
CA VAL A 103 -16.36 -13.17 3.89
C VAL A 103 -15.57 -11.87 3.76
N ALA A 104 -14.25 -11.93 3.92
CA ALA A 104 -13.37 -10.78 3.72
C ALA A 104 -13.47 -10.21 2.30
N ALA A 105 -13.43 -11.06 1.27
CA ALA A 105 -13.56 -10.66 -0.13
C ALA A 105 -14.90 -9.96 -0.41
N ARG A 106 -16.00 -10.47 0.13
CA ARG A 106 -17.32 -9.83 0.00
C ARG A 106 -17.31 -8.41 0.59
N ARG A 107 -16.74 -8.23 1.79
CA ARG A 107 -16.62 -6.89 2.42
C ARG A 107 -15.75 -5.94 1.59
N LEU A 108 -14.67 -6.44 0.99
CA LEU A 108 -13.79 -5.63 0.13
C LEU A 108 -14.52 -5.12 -1.13
N VAL A 109 -15.40 -5.94 -1.71
CA VAL A 109 -16.25 -5.53 -2.85
C VAL A 109 -17.26 -4.47 -2.42
N GLU A 110 -17.90 -4.65 -1.26
CA GLU A 110 -18.91 -3.74 -0.73
C GLU A 110 -18.33 -2.38 -0.31
N THR A 111 -17.07 -2.33 0.12
CA THR A 111 -16.39 -1.09 0.54
C THR A 111 -15.84 -0.26 -0.62
N ASN A 112 -16.00 -0.69 -1.88
CA ASN A 112 -15.56 0.03 -3.08
C ASN A 112 -14.08 0.47 -3.03
N LEU A 113 -13.23 -0.34 -2.38
CA LEU A 113 -11.80 -0.08 -2.28
C LEU A 113 -11.16 -0.18 -3.66
N ARG A 114 -10.82 0.97 -4.25
CA ARG A 114 -10.03 1.03 -5.49
C ARG A 114 -8.57 0.77 -5.17
N PHE A 115 -8.17 -0.49 -5.21
CA PHE A 115 -6.76 -0.81 -5.45
C PHE A 115 -6.47 -0.62 -6.94
N PRO A 116 -5.38 0.07 -7.33
CA PRO A 116 -5.01 0.18 -8.74
C PRO A 116 -4.78 -1.23 -9.29
N ARG A 117 -5.67 -1.67 -10.19
CA ARG A 117 -5.70 -3.01 -10.83
C ARG A 117 -4.43 -3.39 -11.62
N ARG A 118 -3.36 -2.61 -11.58
CA ARG A 118 -2.24 -2.68 -12.54
C ARG A 118 -1.03 -3.50 -12.07
N SER A 119 -0.97 -4.00 -10.84
CA SER A 119 0.21 -4.72 -10.32
C SER A 119 -0.02 -6.20 -9.96
N TRP A 120 -1.21 -6.76 -10.16
CA TRP A 120 -1.41 -8.21 -10.04
C TRP A 120 -1.31 -8.86 -11.42
N SER A 121 -0.09 -9.22 -11.84
CA SER A 121 0.07 -10.32 -12.78
C SER A 121 0.02 -11.62 -11.97
N ALA A 122 -1.13 -12.29 -11.99
CA ALA A 122 -1.16 -13.71 -11.66
C ALA A 122 -0.38 -14.45 -12.75
N SER A 123 0.91 -14.68 -12.52
CA SER A 123 1.69 -15.61 -13.33
C SER A 123 1.26 -17.02 -12.97
N THR A 124 0.13 -17.46 -13.51
CA THR A 124 -0.22 -18.87 -13.58
C THR A 124 0.68 -19.50 -14.64
N THR A 125 1.88 -19.89 -14.26
CA THR A 125 2.62 -20.91 -15.00
C THR A 125 1.98 -22.23 -14.65
N ALA A 126 1.09 -22.69 -15.53
CA ALA A 126 0.68 -24.08 -15.57
C ALA A 126 1.91 -24.95 -15.88
N SER A 127 2.06 -26.05 -15.16
CA SER A 127 2.83 -27.22 -15.58
C SER A 127 2.04 -28.45 -15.15
#